data_AF-A0A191TND1-F1
#
_entry.id   AF-A0A191TND1-F1
#
_cell.length_a   1.000
_cell.length_b   1.000
_cell.length_c   1.000
_cell.angle_alpha   90.00
_cell.angle_beta   90.00
_cell.angle_gamma   90.00
#
_symmetry.space_group_name_H-M   'P 1'
#
loop_
_entity.id
_entity.type
_entity.pdbx_description
1 polymer ?
#
loop_
_entity_poly.entity_id
_entity_poly.type
_entity_poly.pdbx_seq_one_letter_code
_entity_poly.pdbx_strand_id
1 'polypeptide(L)'
;MPHKSFAFQEIRKGDCTIFSGATFTLYANGAINWRCNIKSSDSGDEWDGYIICYNANNVELWREHFHFDIHDGNVIKRWDETRKPDTKKAHSFNEANRIVFTCNC
;
A
#
# COMPACT_ATOMS: atom_id res chain seq x y z
N MET A 1 -7.40 -17.55 7.62
CA MET A 1 -6.55 -17.80 6.44
C MET A 1 -5.14 -17.24 6.71
N PRO A 2 -4.05 -17.94 6.37
CA PRO A 2 -2.70 -17.44 6.62
C PRO A 2 -2.43 -16.12 5.89
N HIS A 3 -1.73 -15.20 6.55
CA HIS A 3 -1.42 -13.88 6.02
C HIS A 3 -0.11 -13.34 6.60
N LYS A 4 0.47 -12.35 5.91
CA LYS A 4 1.60 -11.53 6.36
C LYS A 4 1.14 -10.08 6.40
N SER A 5 1.41 -9.39 7.51
CA SER A 5 1.04 -7.97 7.69
C SER A 5 2.30 -7.12 7.83
N PHE A 6 2.31 -5.99 7.13
CA PHE A 6 3.41 -5.05 7.08
C PHE A 6 2.88 -3.68 7.52
N ALA A 7 3.43 -3.15 8.61
CA ALA A 7 3.09 -1.84 9.12
C ALA A 7 4.06 -0.79 8.59
N PHE A 8 3.53 0.39 8.28
CA PHE A 8 4.30 1.51 7.79
C PHE A 8 4.39 2.60 8.85
N GLN A 9 5.54 3.24 8.91
CA GLN A 9 5.67 4.55 9.53
C GLN A 9 4.95 5.59 8.67
N GLU A 10 4.86 6.82 9.18
CA GLU A 10 4.32 7.93 8.40
C GLU A 10 5.10 8.10 7.08
N ILE A 11 4.38 8.31 5.99
CA ILE A 11 4.93 8.53 4.66
C ILE A 11 4.47 9.92 4.21
N ARG A 12 5.43 10.79 3.86
CA ARG A 12 5.16 12.13 3.34
C ARG A 12 5.74 12.30 1.94
N LYS A 13 4.98 12.90 1.04
CA LYS A 13 5.45 13.28 -0.30
C LYS A 13 4.67 14.51 -0.77
N GLY A 14 5.36 15.61 -1.02
CA GLY A 14 4.69 16.89 -1.27
C GLY A 14 3.82 17.26 -0.07
N ASP A 15 2.56 17.54 -0.33
CA ASP A 15 1.55 17.83 0.67
C ASP A 15 0.68 16.61 1.07
N CYS A 16 0.84 15.49 0.38
CA CYS A 16 0.23 14.22 0.70
C CYS A 16 0.94 13.52 1.88
N THR A 17 0.15 13.01 2.82
CA THR A 17 0.61 12.25 3.99
C THR A 17 -0.22 10.98 4.18
N ILE A 18 0.43 9.81 4.19
CA ILE A 18 -0.11 8.60 4.84
C ILE A 18 0.37 8.59 6.29
N PHE A 19 -0.57 8.54 7.22
CA PHE A 19 -0.25 8.51 8.65
C PHE A 19 0.33 7.17 9.09
N SER A 20 1.12 7.21 10.16
CA SER A 20 1.65 6.02 10.82
C SER A 20 0.54 5.03 11.21
N GLY A 21 0.84 3.74 11.18
CA GLY A 21 -0.16 2.69 11.45
C GLY A 21 -0.93 2.26 10.20
N ALA A 22 -0.53 2.73 9.02
CA ALA A 22 -0.91 2.11 7.77
C ALA A 22 -0.43 0.66 7.71
N THR A 23 -1.28 -0.23 7.18
CA THR A 23 -1.05 -1.68 7.16
C THR A 23 -1.34 -2.26 5.79
N PHE A 24 -0.38 -3.03 5.27
CA PHE A 24 -0.56 -3.85 4.08
C PHE A 24 -0.62 -5.31 4.49
N THR A 25 -1.70 -6.01 4.13
CA THR A 25 -1.87 -7.43 4.39
C THR A 25 -1.83 -8.21 3.09
N LEU A 26 -0.92 -9.18 2.99
CA LEU A 26 -0.89 -10.18 1.93
C LEU A 26 -1.46 -11.49 2.48
N TYR A 27 -2.49 -12.04 1.84
CA TYR A 27 -3.06 -13.34 2.19
C TYR A 27 -2.42 -14.46 1.35
N ALA A 28 -2.39 -15.69 1.86
CA ALA A 28 -1.76 -16.84 1.19
C ALA A 28 -2.33 -17.21 -0.20
N ASN A 29 -3.53 -16.74 -0.55
CA ASN A 29 -4.14 -16.92 -1.87
C ASN A 29 -3.81 -15.75 -2.82
N GLY A 30 -2.92 -14.84 -2.40
CA GLY A 30 -2.51 -13.67 -3.17
C GLY A 30 -3.47 -12.48 -3.09
N ALA A 31 -4.58 -12.58 -2.38
CA ALA A 31 -5.40 -11.40 -2.09
C ALA A 31 -4.58 -10.41 -1.25
N ILE A 32 -4.89 -9.13 -1.39
CA ILE A 32 -4.22 -8.07 -0.63
C ILE A 32 -5.25 -7.13 -0.01
N ASN A 33 -4.89 -6.52 1.11
CA ASN A 33 -5.65 -5.47 1.73
C ASN A 33 -4.70 -4.32 2.12
N TRP A 34 -5.00 -3.11 1.67
CA TRP A 34 -4.28 -1.90 2.03
C TRP A 34 -5.18 -0.99 2.87
N ARG A 35 -4.76 -0.74 4.11
CA ARG A 35 -5.48 0.09 5.08
C ARG A 35 -4.60 1.23 5.55
N CYS A 36 -4.99 2.46 5.25
CA CYS A 36 -4.26 3.65 5.68
C CYS A 36 -5.20 4.82 5.98
N ASN A 37 -4.69 5.80 6.71
CA ASN A 37 -5.30 7.12 6.79
C ASN A 37 -4.44 8.04 5.93
N ILE A 38 -5.07 8.82 5.06
CA ILE A 38 -4.40 9.69 4.10
C ILE A 38 -4.99 11.10 4.14
N LYS A 39 -4.16 12.11 3.94
CA LYS A 39 -4.54 13.52 3.85
C LYS A 39 -3.69 14.20 2.77
N SER A 40 -4.30 15.10 2.00
CA SER A 40 -3.59 16.13 1.24
C SER A 40 -3.90 17.53 1.78
N SER A 41 -3.06 18.52 1.48
CA SER A 41 -3.33 19.90 1.85
C SER A 41 -4.18 20.61 0.81
N ASP A 42 -4.06 20.21 -0.47
CA ASP A 42 -4.84 20.73 -1.57
C ASP A 42 -6.12 19.91 -1.82
N SER A 43 -7.13 20.57 -2.38
CA SER A 43 -8.41 19.95 -2.73
C SER A 43 -8.39 19.43 -4.16
N GLY A 44 -8.95 18.24 -4.38
CA GLY A 44 -8.97 17.60 -5.70
C GLY A 44 -7.66 16.93 -6.07
N ASP A 45 -6.80 16.68 -5.09
CA ASP A 45 -5.54 15.98 -5.31
C ASP A 45 -5.77 14.51 -5.56
N GLU A 46 -5.00 14.01 -6.53
CA GLU A 46 -4.85 12.59 -6.81
C GLU A 46 -3.44 12.19 -6.44
N TRP A 47 -3.32 11.07 -5.71
CA TRP A 47 -2.00 10.54 -5.36
C TRP A 47 -1.83 9.11 -5.82
N ASP A 48 -0.84 8.89 -6.66
CA ASP A 48 -0.49 7.58 -7.19
C ASP A 48 0.71 6.98 -6.46
N GLY A 49 0.52 5.76 -5.99
CA GLY A 49 1.50 5.01 -5.21
C GLY A 49 1.65 3.59 -5.71
N TYR A 50 2.81 3.01 -5.43
CA TYR A 50 3.11 1.60 -5.67
C TYR A 50 3.53 0.95 -4.38
N ILE A 51 2.87 -0.16 -4.07
CA ILE A 51 3.36 -1.12 -3.09
C ILE A 51 4.25 -2.12 -3.81
N ILE A 52 5.53 -2.21 -3.41
CA ILE A 52 6.52 -3.11 -4.00
C ILE A 52 6.90 -4.18 -2.97
N CYS A 53 6.82 -5.44 -3.39
CA CYS A 53 7.17 -6.61 -2.58
C CYS A 53 8.53 -7.16 -2.96
N TYR A 54 9.35 -7.45 -1.96
CA TYR A 54 10.69 -8.00 -2.11
C TYR A 54 10.84 -9.30 -1.31
N ASN A 55 11.67 -10.22 -1.84
CA ASN A 55 12.15 -11.37 -1.07
C ASN A 55 13.33 -11.00 -0.15
N ALA A 56 13.86 -11.99 0.57
CA ALA A 56 14.98 -11.80 1.50
C ALA A 56 16.28 -11.35 0.82
N ASN A 57 16.42 -11.57 -0.50
CA ASN A 57 17.58 -11.17 -1.30
C ASN A 57 17.39 -9.81 -1.99
N ASN A 58 16.37 -9.04 -1.59
CA ASN A 58 15.99 -7.75 -2.20
C ASN A 58 15.61 -7.85 -3.70
N VAL A 59 15.19 -9.01 -4.17
CA VAL A 59 14.61 -9.15 -5.52
C VAL A 59 13.14 -8.76 -5.47
N GLU A 60 12.71 -7.88 -6.36
CA GLU A 60 11.30 -7.50 -6.52
C GLU A 60 10.49 -8.72 -7.01
N LEU A 61 9.48 -9.11 -6.24
CA LEU A 61 8.55 -10.18 -6.58
C LEU A 61 7.38 -9.64 -7.42
N TRP A 62 6.84 -8.49 -7.01
CA TRP A 62 5.75 -7.79 -7.68
C TRP A 62 5.62 -6.36 -7.16
N ARG A 63 4.88 -5.55 -7.91
CA ARG A 63 4.40 -4.24 -7.49
C ARG A 63 2.92 -4.08 -7.79
N GLU A 64 2.24 -3.29 -6.98
CA GLU A 64 0.81 -3.05 -7.07
C GLU A 64 0.54 -1.55 -7.02
N HIS A 65 -0.20 -1.04 -8.01
CA HIS A 65 -0.54 0.38 -8.13
C HIS A 65 -1.78 0.73 -7.30
N PHE A 66 -1.75 1.83 -6.55
CA PHE A 66 -2.87 2.38 -5.78
C PHE A 66 -3.05 3.85 -6.16
N HIS A 67 -4.29 4.21 -6.47
CA HIS A 67 -4.68 5.58 -6.77
C HIS A 67 -5.58 6.08 -5.63
N PHE A 68 -5.14 7.14 -4.94
CA PHE A 68 -5.87 7.74 -3.83
C PHE A 68 -6.52 9.04 -4.29
N ASP A 69 -7.84 9.07 -4.26
CA ASP A 69 -8.62 10.25 -4.63
C ASP A 69 -8.95 11.11 -3.39
N ILE A 70 -8.29 12.28 -3.30
CA ILE A 70 -8.37 13.23 -2.19
C ILE A 70 -9.14 14.47 -2.64
N HIS A 71 -10.42 14.30 -2.95
CA HIS A 71 -11.35 15.40 -3.22
C HIS A 71 -11.29 16.59 -2.23
N ASP A 72 -11.26 16.34 -0.92
CA ASP A 72 -11.33 17.40 0.10
C ASP A 72 -9.97 17.68 0.71
N GLY A 73 -9.46 18.89 0.49
CA GLY A 73 -8.22 19.35 1.09
C GLY A 73 -8.32 19.42 2.60
N ASN A 74 -7.23 19.08 3.26
CA ASN A 74 -7.08 19.05 4.71
C ASN A 74 -7.98 18.06 5.49
N VAL A 75 -8.68 17.14 4.81
CA VAL A 75 -9.48 16.10 5.46
C VAL A 75 -8.68 14.79 5.52
N ILE A 76 -8.67 14.15 6.69
CA ILE A 76 -8.13 12.80 6.82
C ILE A 76 -9.16 11.81 6.29
N LYS A 77 -8.84 11.15 5.19
CA LYS A 77 -9.65 10.07 4.62
C LYS A 77 -9.13 8.71 5.06
N ARG A 78 -10.06 7.81 5.38
CA ARG A 78 -9.75 6.40 5.63
C ARG A 78 -9.76 5.64 4.30
N TRP A 79 -8.64 5.01 3.96
CA TRP A 79 -8.54 4.07 2.86
C TRP A 79 -8.58 2.64 3.39
N ASP A 80 -9.43 1.81 2.81
CA ASP A 80 -9.51 0.38 3.08
C ASP A 80 -9.87 -0.35 1.79
N GLU A 81 -8.85 -0.78 1.05
CA GLU A 81 -9.04 -1.42 -0.25
C GLU A 81 -8.60 -2.87 -0.20
N THR A 82 -9.48 -3.76 -0.62
CA THR A 82 -9.20 -5.19 -0.76
C THR A 82 -9.21 -5.57 -2.23
N ARG A 83 -8.12 -6.18 -2.70
CA ARG A 83 -8.06 -6.79 -4.04
C ARG A 83 -8.17 -8.29 -3.95
N LYS A 84 -8.84 -8.84 -4.96
CA LYS A 84 -9.13 -10.27 -5.09
C LYS A 84 -7.83 -11.10 -5.19
N PRO A 85 -7.92 -12.43 -4.96
CA PRO A 85 -6.80 -13.35 -5.14
C PRO A 85 -6.09 -13.19 -6.48
N ASP A 86 -4.77 -13.36 -6.45
CA ASP A 86 -3.88 -13.24 -7.61
C ASP A 86 -2.82 -14.36 -7.54
N THR A 87 -2.66 -15.11 -8.63
CA THR A 87 -1.81 -16.31 -8.66
C THR A 87 -0.32 -15.98 -8.49
N LYS A 88 0.15 -14.86 -9.05
CA LYS A 88 1.54 -14.41 -8.90
C LYS A 88 1.84 -14.08 -7.45
N LYS A 89 0.95 -13.33 -6.80
CA LYS A 89 1.07 -12.98 -5.38
C LYS A 89 0.99 -14.21 -4.49
N ALA A 90 0.09 -15.15 -4.80
CA ALA A 90 -0.04 -16.42 -4.08
C ALA A 90 1.27 -17.25 -4.13
N HIS A 91 1.86 -17.41 -5.32
CA HIS A 91 3.14 -18.11 -5.47
C HIS A 91 4.28 -17.44 -4.70
N SER A 92 4.29 -16.11 -4.65
CA SER A 92 5.29 -15.33 -3.93
C SER A 92 5.09 -15.27 -2.41
N PHE A 93 3.98 -15.82 -1.87
CA PHE A 93 3.58 -15.60 -0.47
C PHE A 93 4.66 -15.99 0.52
N ASN A 94 5.26 -17.18 0.36
CA ASN A 94 6.29 -17.67 1.28
C ASN A 94 7.58 -16.85 1.18
N GLU A 95 7.92 -16.36 -0.01
CA GLU A 95 9.12 -15.57 -0.27
C GLU A 95 9.00 -14.10 0.15
N ALA A 96 7.78 -13.55 0.22
CA ALA A 96 7.54 -12.16 0.59
C ALA A 96 8.12 -11.85 1.98
N ASN A 97 9.14 -10.98 2.02
CA ASN A 97 9.89 -10.63 3.23
C ASN A 97 9.77 -9.15 3.58
N ARG A 98 9.66 -8.28 2.58
CA ARG A 98 9.65 -6.83 2.76
C ARG A 98 8.67 -6.19 1.80
N ILE A 99 7.90 -5.23 2.29
CA ILE A 99 7.04 -4.37 1.47
C ILE A 99 7.52 -2.92 1.60
N VAL A 100 7.55 -2.19 0.49
CA VAL A 100 7.85 -0.75 0.44
C VAL A 100 6.72 -0.03 -0.28
N PHE A 101 6.40 1.18 0.15
CA PHE A 101 5.55 2.10 -0.61
C PHE A 101 6.41 3.17 -1.28
N THR A 102 6.18 3.40 -2.57
CA THR A 102 6.82 4.46 -3.36
C THR A 102 5.77 5.25 -4.09
N CYS A 103 5.92 6.55 -4.22
CA CYS A 103 4.98 7.41 -4.93
C CYS A 103 5.73 8.40 -5.81
N ASN A 104 5.13 8.74 -6.94
CA ASN A 104 5.58 9.83 -7.80
C ASN A 104 4.58 10.98 -7.60
N CYS A 105 5.09 12.18 -7.37
CA CYS A 105 4.33 13.42 -7.45
C CYS A 105 4.91 14.22 -8.61
#